data_AF-K1XEU5-F1
#
_entry.id   AF-K1XEU5-F1
#
_cell.length_a   1.000
_cell.length_b   1.000
_cell.length_c   1.000
_cell.angle_alpha   90.00
_cell.angle_beta   90.00
_cell.angle_gamma   90.00
#
_symmetry.space_group_name_H-M   'P 1'
#
loop_
_entity.id
_entity.type
_entity.pdbx_description
1 polymer ?
#
loop_
_entity_poly.entity_id
_entity_poly.type
_entity_poly.pdbx_seq_one_letter_code
_entity_poly.pdbx_strand_id
1 'polypeptide(L)'
;VLEMTIDEAVELFAENSLVVRKLGFLQEVGLGYLELGQRSNTLSGGEAQRVRLAKILSKKLSDRCVYILDIPSRGLHLSNLPTLMKVLQKIIDKNNTVLIAENREEIINNCDYCIEL
;
A
#
# COMPACT_ATOMS: atom_id res chain seq x y z
N VAL A 1 -22.99 0.34 -7.07
CA VAL A 1 -21.65 -0.28 -7.00
C VAL A 1 -20.54 0.75 -6.96
N LEU A 2 -20.44 1.71 -7.89
CA LEU A 2 -19.33 2.68 -7.88
C LEU A 2 -19.33 3.59 -6.64
N GLU A 3 -20.48 3.84 -6.04
CA GLU A 3 -20.63 4.62 -4.80
C GLU A 3 -20.39 3.79 -3.52
N MET A 4 -20.07 2.50 -3.65
CA MET A 4 -19.77 1.65 -2.50
C MET A 4 -18.30 1.80 -2.13
N THR A 5 -18.01 1.73 -0.84
CA THR A 5 -16.65 1.59 -0.33
C THR A 5 -16.04 0.27 -0.80
N ILE A 6 -14.70 0.20 -0.80
CA ILE A 6 -13.98 -1.03 -1.12
C ILE A 6 -14.36 -2.16 -0.14
N ASP A 7 -14.55 -1.85 1.14
CA ASP A 7 -14.98 -2.83 2.14
C ASP A 7 -16.36 -3.41 1.82
N GLU A 8 -17.35 -2.56 1.56
CA GLU A 8 -18.70 -3.00 1.16
C GLU A 8 -18.68 -3.77 -0.17
N ALA A 9 -17.85 -3.36 -1.12
CA ALA A 9 -17.74 -4.03 -2.40
C ALA A 9 -17.13 -5.43 -2.27
N VAL A 10 -16.20 -5.64 -1.35
CA VAL A 10 -15.64 -6.98 -1.07
C VAL A 10 -16.72 -7.92 -0.55
N GLU A 11 -17.58 -7.46 0.35
CA GLU A 11 -18.71 -8.24 0.84
C GLU A 11 -19.72 -8.55 -0.27
N LEU A 12 -20.09 -7.56 -1.08
CA LEU A 12 -21.01 -7.73 -2.21
C LEU A 12 -20.51 -8.75 -3.23
N PHE A 13 -19.20 -8.73 -3.51
CA PHE A 13 -18.58 -9.60 -4.52
C PHE A 13 -17.95 -10.87 -3.91
N ALA A 14 -18.35 -11.30 -2.70
CA ALA A 14 -17.73 -12.42 -1.98
C ALA A 14 -17.56 -13.70 -2.84
N GLU A 15 -18.53 -14.02 -3.70
CA GLU A 15 -18.49 -15.19 -4.59
C GLU A 15 -17.58 -15.02 -5.83
N ASN A 16 -17.12 -13.80 -6.11
CA ASN A 16 -16.22 -13.49 -7.22
C ASN A 16 -14.77 -13.33 -6.74
N SER A 17 -14.07 -14.46 -6.68
CA SER A 17 -12.67 -14.54 -6.21
C SER A 17 -11.70 -13.58 -6.92
N LEU A 18 -11.92 -13.29 -8.21
CA LEU A 18 -11.06 -12.36 -8.96
C LEU A 18 -11.25 -10.91 -8.53
N VAL A 19 -12.50 -10.49 -8.28
CA VAL A 19 -12.82 -9.14 -7.81
C VAL A 19 -12.35 -8.98 -6.37
N VAL A 20 -12.71 -9.92 -5.48
CA VAL A 20 -12.30 -9.92 -4.07
C VAL A 20 -10.79 -9.85 -3.95
N ARG A 21 -10.04 -10.63 -4.75
CA ARG A 21 -8.58 -10.58 -4.72
C ARG A 21 -8.03 -9.20 -5.08
N LYS A 22 -8.58 -8.53 -6.10
CA LYS A 22 -8.13 -7.18 -6.51
C LYS A 22 -8.44 -6.13 -5.44
N LEU A 23 -9.64 -6.16 -4.90
CA LEU A 23 -10.08 -5.24 -3.84
C LEU A 23 -9.33 -5.49 -2.53
N GLY A 24 -9.01 -6.74 -2.21
CA GLY A 24 -8.22 -7.12 -1.05
C GLY A 24 -6.84 -6.46 -1.00
N PHE A 25 -6.18 -6.24 -2.15
CA PHE A 25 -4.93 -5.48 -2.17
C PHE A 25 -5.11 -4.01 -1.77
N LEU A 26 -6.26 -3.40 -2.07
CA LEU A 26 -6.58 -2.03 -1.65
C LEU A 26 -6.92 -1.98 -0.15
N GLN A 27 -7.64 -2.97 0.37
CA GLN A 27 -7.88 -3.11 1.81
C GLN A 27 -6.56 -3.31 2.58
N GLU A 28 -5.65 -4.13 2.03
CA GLU A 28 -4.36 -4.42 2.65
C GLU A 28 -3.50 -3.17 2.82
N VAL A 29 -3.63 -2.19 1.93
CA VAL A 29 -2.96 -0.88 2.05
C VAL A 29 -3.84 0.14 2.79
N GLY A 30 -4.89 -0.29 3.50
CA GLY A 30 -5.72 0.59 4.33
C GLY A 30 -6.58 1.58 3.54
N LEU A 31 -7.05 1.20 2.35
CA LEU A 31 -7.94 2.02 1.52
C LEU A 31 -9.40 1.51 1.51
N GLY A 32 -9.77 0.62 2.44
CA GLY A 32 -11.11 0.03 2.51
C GLY A 32 -12.26 1.04 2.50
N TYR A 33 -12.03 2.22 3.08
CA TYR A 33 -13.00 3.31 3.19
C TYR A 33 -13.23 4.12 1.89
N LEU A 34 -12.39 3.98 0.86
CA LEU A 34 -12.58 4.73 -0.38
C LEU A 34 -13.70 4.13 -1.22
N GLU A 35 -14.48 4.99 -1.87
CA GLU A 35 -15.46 4.56 -2.85
C GLU A 35 -14.79 4.05 -4.14
N LEU A 36 -15.32 2.99 -4.74
CA LEU A 36 -14.77 2.41 -5.98
C LEU A 36 -14.71 3.41 -7.14
N GLY A 37 -15.69 4.32 -7.21
CA GLY A 37 -15.84 5.34 -8.23
C GLY A 37 -15.14 6.66 -7.91
N GLN A 38 -14.43 6.75 -6.78
CA GLN A 38 -13.78 7.99 -6.37
C GLN A 38 -12.79 8.47 -7.42
N ARG A 39 -12.96 9.73 -7.85
CA ARG A 39 -12.13 10.30 -8.91
C ARG A 39 -10.69 10.40 -8.44
N SER A 40 -9.74 9.98 -9.27
CA SER A 40 -8.32 9.93 -8.87
C SER A 40 -7.73 11.30 -8.52
N ASN A 41 -8.31 12.40 -9.02
CA ASN A 41 -7.88 13.76 -8.70
C ASN A 41 -8.38 14.28 -7.34
N THR A 42 -9.27 13.55 -6.65
CA THR A 42 -9.73 13.88 -5.30
C THR A 42 -9.01 13.08 -4.21
N LEU A 43 -8.15 12.14 -4.60
CA LEU A 43 -7.30 11.39 -3.67
C LEU A 43 -6.22 12.31 -3.10
N SER A 44 -6.00 12.21 -1.80
CA SER A 44 -4.80 12.75 -1.16
C SER A 44 -3.53 12.10 -1.73
N GLY A 45 -2.39 12.78 -1.58
CA GLY A 45 -1.10 12.24 -2.01
C GLY A 45 -0.81 10.85 -1.41
N GLY A 46 -1.12 10.67 -0.13
CA GLY A 46 -0.95 9.39 0.56
C GLY A 46 -1.87 8.29 0.02
N GLU A 47 -3.13 8.61 -0.29
CA GLU A 47 -4.06 7.64 -0.91
C GLU A 47 -3.58 7.22 -2.31
N ALA A 48 -3.20 8.20 -3.15
CA ALA A 48 -2.68 7.92 -4.49
C ALA A 48 -1.43 7.03 -4.44
N GLN A 49 -0.55 7.24 -3.45
CA GLN A 49 0.61 6.40 -3.23
C GLN A 49 0.23 4.98 -2.82
N ARG A 50 -0.74 4.81 -1.91
CA ARG A 50 -1.21 3.48 -1.48
C ARG A 50 -1.91 2.72 -2.60
N VAL A 51 -2.63 3.41 -3.49
CA VAL A 51 -3.17 2.78 -4.72
C VAL A 51 -2.04 2.22 -5.59
N ARG A 52 -0.90 2.94 -5.72
CA ARG A 52 0.28 2.45 -6.45
C ARG A 52 0.92 1.24 -5.75
N LEU A 53 1.01 1.26 -4.42
CA LEU A 53 1.51 0.12 -3.64
C LEU A 53 0.61 -1.11 -3.81
N ALA A 54 -0.71 -0.97 -3.72
CA ALA A 54 -1.67 -2.06 -3.96
C ALA A 54 -1.49 -2.66 -5.37
N LYS A 55 -1.23 -1.82 -6.38
CA LYS A 55 -0.93 -2.28 -7.73
C LYS A 55 0.36 -3.10 -7.81
N ILE A 56 1.40 -2.72 -7.07
CA ILE A 56 2.65 -3.50 -6.99
C ILE A 56 2.39 -4.86 -6.35
N LEU A 57 1.69 -4.90 -5.20
CA LEU A 57 1.34 -6.13 -4.50
C LEU A 57 0.43 -7.06 -5.32
N SER A 58 -0.43 -6.49 -6.17
CA SER A 58 -1.32 -7.26 -7.03
C SER A 58 -0.60 -8.07 -8.10
N LYS A 59 0.64 -7.69 -8.43
CA LYS A 59 1.48 -8.38 -9.40
C LYS A 59 2.26 -9.49 -8.70
N LYS A 60 2.68 -10.49 -9.48
CA LYS A 60 3.73 -11.40 -9.02
C LYS A 60 4.99 -10.57 -8.82
N LEU A 61 5.40 -10.39 -7.57
CA LEU A 61 6.68 -9.74 -7.26
C LEU A 61 7.78 -10.59 -7.90
N SER A 62 8.66 -9.92 -8.66
CA SER A 62 9.86 -10.56 -9.19
C SER A 62 10.77 -10.98 -8.03
N ASP A 63 11.63 -11.96 -8.27
CA ASP A 63 12.70 -12.31 -7.33
C ASP A 63 13.88 -11.32 -7.54
N ARG A 64 14.54 -10.89 -6.46
CA ARG A 64 15.75 -10.03 -6.48
C ARG A 64 15.60 -8.67 -7.19
N CYS A 65 14.47 -7.99 -6.99
CA CYS A 65 14.27 -6.62 -7.45
C CYS A 65 14.52 -5.59 -6.35
N VAL A 66 14.90 -4.38 -6.75
CA VAL A 66 15.05 -3.22 -5.85
C VAL A 66 13.86 -2.28 -6.06
N TYR A 67 13.14 -2.00 -4.98
CA TYR A 67 12.04 -1.05 -4.92
C TYR A 67 12.52 0.24 -4.26
N ILE A 68 12.47 1.35 -4.98
CA ILE A 68 12.89 2.66 -4.48
C ILE A 68 11.65 3.50 -4.20
N LEU A 69 11.50 3.99 -2.97
CA LEU A 69 10.38 4.82 -2.55
C LEU A 69 10.88 6.15 -2.01
N ASP A 70 10.35 7.23 -2.58
CA ASP A 70 10.59 8.59 -2.12
C ASP A 70 9.48 9.00 -1.15
N ILE A 71 9.83 9.11 0.13
CA ILE A 71 9.00 9.54 1.26
C ILE A 71 7.64 8.84 1.27
N PRO A 72 7.59 7.50 1.44
CA PRO A 72 6.35 6.74 1.39
C PRO A 72 5.39 7.06 2.51
N SER A 73 5.86 7.76 3.54
CA SER A 73 5.05 8.23 4.66
C SER A 73 4.30 9.54 4.37
N ARG A 74 4.52 10.17 3.21
CA ARG A 74 3.99 11.52 2.94
C ARG A 74 2.47 11.53 2.97
N GLY A 75 1.92 12.35 3.87
CA GLY A 75 0.47 12.47 4.05
C GLY A 75 -0.19 11.24 4.67
N LEU A 76 0.60 10.32 5.24
CA LEU A 76 0.09 9.20 6.02
C LEU A 76 -0.10 9.59 7.48
N HIS A 77 -1.34 9.45 7.95
CA HIS A 77 -1.63 9.48 9.37
C HIS A 77 -0.84 8.39 10.10
N LEU A 78 -0.39 8.69 11.33
CA LEU A 78 0.40 7.77 12.17
C LEU A 78 -0.25 6.39 12.32
N SER A 79 -1.57 6.34 12.47
CA SER A 79 -2.33 5.08 12.60
C SER A 79 -2.20 4.16 11.39
N ASN A 80 -1.86 4.70 10.21
CA ASN A 80 -1.73 3.94 8.97
C ASN A 80 -0.29 3.53 8.67
N LEU A 81 0.67 3.96 9.50
CA LEU A 81 2.07 3.60 9.35
C LEU A 81 2.31 2.08 9.50
N PRO A 82 1.71 1.37 10.47
CA PRO A 82 1.88 -0.08 10.58
C PRO A 82 1.44 -0.83 9.32
N THR A 83 0.39 -0.34 8.64
CA THR A 83 -0.09 -0.89 7.37
C THR A 83 0.96 -0.73 6.27
N LEU A 84 1.58 0.46 6.16
CA LEU A 84 2.69 0.68 5.22
C LEU A 84 3.85 -0.26 5.54
N MET A 85 4.29 -0.35 6.80
CA MET A 85 5.41 -1.21 7.20
C MET A 85 5.15 -2.68 6.86
N LYS A 86 3.94 -3.18 7.13
CA LYS A 86 3.53 -4.55 6.77
C LYS A 86 3.62 -4.81 5.27
N VAL A 87 3.26 -3.84 4.44
CA VAL A 87 3.33 -3.94 2.98
C VAL A 87 4.78 -3.98 2.50
N LEU A 88 5.64 -3.13 3.06
CA LEU A 88 7.07 -3.12 2.74
C LEU A 88 7.73 -4.44 3.14
N GLN A 89 7.39 -4.96 4.33
CA GLN A 89 7.89 -6.25 4.80
C GLN A 89 7.52 -7.39 3.85
N LYS A 90 6.29 -7.42 3.32
CA LYS A 90 5.89 -8.44 2.33
C LYS A 90 6.72 -8.39 1.04
N ILE A 91 7.19 -7.22 0.64
CA ILE A 91 8.09 -7.09 -0.52
C ILE A 91 9.45 -7.71 -0.18
N ILE A 92 9.99 -7.39 1.00
CA ILE A 92 11.25 -7.92 1.52
C ILE A 92 11.21 -9.44 1.66
N ASP A 93 10.13 -9.99 2.24
CA ASP A 93 9.89 -11.43 2.42
C ASP A 93 9.87 -12.22 1.10
N LYS A 94 9.73 -11.54 -0.04
CA LYS A 94 9.84 -12.11 -1.39
C LYS A 94 11.25 -11.98 -1.97
N ASN A 95 12.26 -11.86 -1.12
CA ASN A 95 13.67 -11.76 -1.51
C ASN A 95 13.95 -10.53 -2.41
N ASN A 96 13.28 -9.42 -2.09
CA ASN A 96 13.49 -8.12 -2.73
C ASN A 96 14.14 -7.14 -1.75
N THR A 97 14.73 -6.08 -2.29
CA THR A 97 15.26 -4.97 -1.50
C THR A 97 14.34 -3.78 -1.60
N VAL A 98 14.11 -3.10 -0.47
CA VAL A 98 13.35 -1.87 -0.41
C VAL A 98 14.29 -0.76 0.05
N LEU A 99 14.51 0.25 -0.80
CA LEU A 99 15.26 1.45 -0.48
C LEU A 99 14.28 2.61 -0.30
N ILE A 100 14.39 3.29 0.83
CA ILE A 100 13.46 4.37 1.19
C ILE A 100 14.24 5.63 1.51
N ALA A 101 13.86 6.75 0.91
CA ALA A 101 14.23 8.08 1.38
C ALA A 101 13.15 8.58 2.34
N GLU A 102 13.50 8.82 3.60
CA GLU A 102 12.52 9.14 4.65
C GLU A 102 13.16 9.94 5.78
N ASN A 103 12.35 10.69 6.53
CA ASN A 103 12.80 11.47 7.69
C ASN A 103 12.06 11.13 8.99
N ARG A 104 11.04 10.26 8.93
CA ARG A 104 10.28 9.83 10.10
C ARG A 104 11.04 8.78 10.92
N GLU A 105 11.25 9.09 12.19
CA GLU A 105 11.89 8.20 13.15
C GLU A 105 11.20 6.84 13.23
N GLU A 106 9.88 6.77 13.12
CA GLU A 106 9.17 5.49 13.20
C GLU A 106 9.50 4.55 12.05
N ILE A 107 9.86 5.07 10.87
CA ILE A 107 10.32 4.24 9.74
C ILE A 107 11.80 3.91 9.91
N ILE A 108 12.61 4.91 10.24
CA ILE A 108 14.07 4.75 10.42
C ILE A 108 14.36 3.71 11.50
N ASN A 109 13.66 3.75 12.64
CA ASN A 109 13.83 2.80 13.73
C ASN A 109 13.42 1.35 13.40
N ASN A 110 12.71 1.13 12.29
CA ASN A 110 12.29 -0.19 11.82
C ASN A 110 13.08 -0.66 10.58
N CYS A 111 14.11 0.05 10.15
CA CYS A 111 14.92 -0.38 9.02
C CYS A 111 16.00 -1.40 9.43
N ASP A 112 16.33 -2.33 8.52
CA ASP A 112 17.44 -3.26 8.72
C ASP A 112 18.81 -2.57 8.61
N TYR A 113 18.87 -1.48 7.83
CA TYR A 113 20.09 -0.71 7.58
C TYR A 113 19.75 0.75 7.25
N CYS A 114 20.47 1.68 7.87
CA CYS A 114 20.30 3.12 7.67
C CYS A 114 21.58 3.76 7.11
N ILE A 115 21.43 4.69 6.17
CA ILE A 115 22.50 5.55 5.67
C ILE A 115 22.11 6.99 5.96
N GLU A 116 22.92 7.66 6.77
CA GLU A 116 22.77 9.09 7.06
C GLU A 116 23.67 9.89 6.09
N LEU A 117 23.11 10.95 5.50
CA LEU A 117 23.76 11.81 4.50
C LEU A 117 23.94 13.24 5.03
#